data_AF-A0AAF0ZTP5-F1
#
_entry.id   AF-A0AAF0ZTP5-F1
#
_cell.length_a   1.000
_cell.length_b   1.000
_cell.length_c   1.000
_cell.angle_alpha   90.00
_cell.angle_beta   90.00
_cell.angle_gamma   90.00
#
_symmetry.space_group_name_H-M   'P 1'
#
loop_
_entity.id
_entity.type
_entity.pdbx_description
1 polymer ?
#
loop_
_entity_poly.entity_id
_entity_poly.type
_entity_poly.pdbx_seq_one_letter_code
_entity_poly.pdbx_strand_id
1 'polypeptide(L)'
;MLQCGEWKALKSYFKFENWWLQTEGFKERVKECWDSFKYEGGPDYILMAKLKGLKVKLKEWSKTRQGNLGVQKQNVLSQLEAIEKILECRALKEEKITSSIALTVRLPGDSGPGKLG
;
A
#
# COMPACT_ATOMS: atom_id res chain seq x y z
N MET A 1 -0.26 41.53 -13.28
CA MET A 1 -1.12 40.32 -13.34
C MET A 1 -0.36 39.25 -14.11
N LEU A 2 -0.01 38.14 -13.48
CA LEU A 2 0.61 37.01 -14.18
C LEU A 2 -0.51 36.04 -14.59
N GLN A 3 -0.78 35.98 -15.90
CA GLN A 3 -1.63 34.94 -16.48
C GLN A 3 -0.88 33.61 -16.42
N CYS A 4 -1.35 32.68 -15.61
CA CYS A 4 -0.95 31.28 -15.70
C CYS A 4 -1.72 30.66 -16.87
N GLY A 5 -1.02 30.34 -17.96
CA GLY A 5 -1.61 29.66 -19.11
C GLY A 5 -2.08 28.25 -18.77
N GLU A 6 -3.14 27.80 -19.43
CA GLU A 6 -3.64 26.43 -19.32
C GLU A 6 -2.54 25.41 -19.64
N TRP A 7 -2.02 24.74 -18.61
CA TRP A 7 -1.16 23.57 -18.79
C TRP A 7 -1.99 22.42 -19.35
N LYS A 8 -2.12 22.35 -20.68
CA LYS A 8 -2.59 21.14 -21.34
C LYS A 8 -1.64 20.01 -20.95
N ALA A 9 -2.15 19.02 -20.21
CA ALA A 9 -1.38 17.86 -19.79
C ALA A 9 -0.75 17.18 -21.01
N LEU A 10 0.54 17.42 -21.23
CA LEU A 10 1.31 16.77 -22.29
C LEU A 10 1.12 15.25 -22.16
N LYS A 11 0.88 14.60 -23.30
CA LYS A 11 0.74 13.15 -23.44
C LYS A 11 1.87 12.46 -22.64
N SER A 12 1.52 11.81 -21.53
CA SER A 12 2.50 11.25 -20.60
C SER A 12 3.47 10.31 -21.32
N TYR A 13 4.75 10.68 -21.33
CA TYR A 13 5.82 9.84 -21.87
C TYR A 13 5.90 8.54 -21.06
N PHE A 14 6.38 7.47 -21.70
CA PHE A 14 6.62 6.23 -20.97
C PHE A 14 7.68 6.49 -19.90
N LYS A 15 7.32 6.25 -18.64
CA LYS A 15 8.25 6.32 -17.51
C LYS A 15 8.66 4.89 -17.15
N PHE A 16 9.96 4.70 -17.04
CA PHE A 16 10.54 3.50 -16.48
C PHE A 16 10.68 3.69 -14.98
N GLU A 17 10.20 2.74 -14.19
CA GLU A 17 10.34 2.81 -12.74
C GLU A 17 11.58 2.03 -12.29
N ASN A 18 12.47 2.69 -11.54
CA ASN A 18 13.74 2.07 -11.13
C ASN A 18 13.56 0.78 -10.31
N TRP A 19 12.49 0.70 -9.51
CA TRP A 19 12.22 -0.48 -8.68
C TRP A 19 11.85 -1.72 -9.51
N TRP A 20 11.49 -1.59 -10.79
CA TRP A 20 11.27 -2.75 -11.66
C TRP A 20 12.50 -3.62 -11.76
N LEU A 21 13.70 -3.03 -11.74
CA LEU A 21 14.97 -3.75 -11.76
C LEU A 21 15.19 -4.63 -10.52
N GLN A 22 14.57 -4.26 -9.40
CA GLN A 22 14.66 -4.99 -8.14
C GLN A 22 13.60 -6.09 -8.05
N THR A 23 12.65 -6.13 -8.99
CA THR A 23 11.60 -7.14 -8.89
C THR A 23 11.99 -8.43 -9.56
N GLU A 24 11.76 -9.51 -8.84
CA GLU A 24 11.98 -10.87 -9.31
C GLU A 24 11.28 -11.13 -10.65
N GLY A 25 11.99 -11.80 -11.56
CA GLY A 25 11.51 -12.14 -12.89
C GLY A 25 11.49 -10.99 -13.90
N PHE A 26 11.91 -9.78 -13.54
CA PHE A 26 11.86 -8.64 -14.47
C PHE A 26 12.77 -8.82 -15.68
N LYS A 27 14.03 -9.23 -15.47
CA LYS A 27 15.01 -9.40 -16.54
C LYS A 27 14.61 -10.54 -17.48
N GLU A 28 14.14 -11.63 -16.90
CA GLU A 28 13.65 -12.82 -17.61
C GLU A 28 12.47 -12.46 -18.50
N ARG A 29 11.53 -11.66 -17.99
CA ARG A 29 10.38 -11.16 -18.76
C ARG A 29 10.79 -10.24 -19.90
N VAL A 30 11.75 -9.33 -19.68
CA VAL A 30 12.27 -8.46 -20.74
C VAL A 30 12.92 -9.30 -21.84
N LYS A 31 13.71 -10.31 -21.46
CA LYS A 31 14.34 -11.24 -22.39
C LYS A 31 13.30 -12.04 -23.18
N GLU A 32 12.31 -12.63 -22.51
CA GLU A 32 11.22 -13.37 -23.13
C GLU A 32 10.47 -12.50 -24.16
N CYS A 33 10.14 -11.25 -23.80
CA CYS A 33 9.53 -10.31 -24.73
C CYS A 33 10.44 -10.06 -25.93
N TRP A 34 11.72 -9.79 -25.69
CA TRP A 34 12.70 -9.48 -26.73
C TRP A 34 12.90 -10.62 -27.74
N ASP A 35 12.94 -11.85 -27.24
CA ASP A 35 13.16 -13.07 -28.02
C ASP A 35 11.88 -13.51 -28.76
N SER A 36 10.70 -13.21 -28.21
CA SER A 36 9.42 -13.50 -28.88
C SER A 36 9.16 -12.63 -30.11
N PHE A 37 9.83 -11.47 -30.22
CA PHE A 37 9.64 -10.55 -31.33
C PHE A 37 10.38 -11.00 -32.59
N LYS A 38 9.60 -11.32 -33.63
CA LYS A 38 10.08 -11.61 -34.99
C LYS A 38 9.73 -10.43 -35.90
N TYR A 39 10.75 -9.70 -36.34
CA TYR A 39 10.63 -8.60 -37.29
C TYR A 39 11.64 -8.82 -38.42
N GLU A 40 11.27 -8.43 -39.63
CA GLU A 40 12.09 -8.53 -40.83
C GLU A 40 12.42 -7.13 -41.36
N GLY A 41 13.57 -6.97 -42.01
CA GLY A 41 14.01 -5.69 -42.59
C GLY A 41 15.43 -5.30 -42.19
N GLY A 42 15.76 -4.02 -42.36
CA GLY A 42 17.08 -3.49 -42.00
C GLY A 42 17.34 -3.56 -40.48
N PRO A 43 18.60 -3.67 -40.03
CA PRO A 43 18.95 -3.75 -38.61
C PRO A 43 18.36 -2.62 -37.76
N ASP A 44 18.38 -1.38 -38.28
CA ASP A 44 17.84 -0.21 -37.60
C ASP A 44 16.31 -0.30 -37.42
N TYR A 45 15.62 -0.82 -38.45
CA TYR A 45 14.18 -1.04 -38.40
C TYR A 45 13.83 -2.12 -37.38
N ILE A 46 14.54 -3.25 -37.41
CA ILE A 46 14.34 -4.36 -36.47
C ILE A 46 14.52 -3.87 -35.04
N LEU A 47 15.60 -3.12 -34.76
CA LEU A 47 15.86 -2.57 -33.44
C LEU A 47 14.73 -1.62 -33.00
N MET A 48 14.33 -0.68 -33.87
CA MET A 48 13.24 0.25 -33.58
C MET A 48 11.93 -0.48 -33.30
N ALA A 49 11.60 -1.51 -34.07
CA ALA A 49 10.40 -2.32 -33.90
C ALA A 49 10.42 -3.08 -32.57
N LYS A 50 11.54 -3.72 -32.21
CA LYS A 50 11.71 -4.40 -30.92
C LYS A 50 11.55 -3.43 -29.74
N LEU A 51 12.18 -2.25 -29.79
CA LEU A 51 12.04 -1.24 -28.73
C LEU A 51 10.59 -0.75 -28.59
N LYS A 52 9.88 -0.55 -29.71
CA LYS A 52 8.45 -0.20 -29.70
C LYS A 52 7.60 -1.31 -29.07
N GLY A 53 7.83 -2.57 -29.46
CA GLY A 53 7.14 -3.73 -28.90
C GLY A 53 7.39 -3.87 -27.39
N LEU A 54 8.65 -3.76 -26.97
CA LEU A 54 9.04 -3.86 -25.57
C LEU A 54 8.38 -2.77 -24.73
N LYS A 55 8.37 -1.52 -25.22
CA LYS A 55 7.68 -0.40 -24.55
C LYS A 55 6.20 -0.68 -24.31
N VAL A 56 5.50 -1.30 -25.27
CA VAL A 56 4.08 -1.66 -25.11
C VAL A 56 3.91 -2.73 -24.05
N LYS A 57 4.71 -3.80 -24.10
CA LYS A 57 4.66 -4.89 -23.11
C LYS A 57 4.95 -4.41 -21.69
N LEU A 58 5.94 -3.54 -21.52
CA LEU A 58 6.25 -2.95 -20.22
C LEU A 58 5.13 -2.04 -19.72
N LYS A 59 4.42 -1.32 -20.59
CA LYS A 59 3.24 -0.53 -20.19
C LYS A 59 2.10 -1.40 -19.69
N GLU A 60 1.79 -2.49 -20.39
CA GLU A 60 0.74 -3.44 -19.99
C GLU A 60 1.06 -4.06 -18.63
N TRP A 61 2.30 -4.51 -18.47
CA TRP A 61 2.79 -5.07 -17.22
C TRP A 61 2.81 -4.04 -16.08
N SER A 62 3.21 -2.80 -16.34
CA SER A 62 3.15 -1.72 -15.35
C SER A 62 1.75 -1.49 -14.82
N LYS A 63 0.72 -1.51 -15.69
CA LYS A 63 -0.67 -1.29 -15.28
C LYS A 63 -1.18 -2.40 -14.36
N THR A 64 -0.94 -3.65 -14.74
CA THR A 64 -1.33 -4.81 -13.92
C THR A 64 -0.63 -4.78 -12.57
N ARG A 65 0.66 -4.45 -12.55
CA ARG A 65 1.43 -4.40 -11.30
C ARG A 65 1.11 -3.18 -10.43
N GLN A 66 0.89 -2.00 -11.01
CA GLN A 66 0.41 -0.82 -10.27
C GLN A 66 -0.94 -1.10 -9.61
N GLY A 67 -1.85 -1.82 -10.29
CA GLY A 67 -3.08 -2.32 -9.69
C GLY A 67 -2.80 -3.19 -8.46
N ASN A 68 -1.90 -4.16 -8.58
CA ASN A 68 -1.51 -5.02 -7.47
C ASN A 68 -0.87 -4.25 -6.30
N LEU A 69 -0.01 -3.27 -6.57
CA LEU A 69 0.58 -2.43 -5.53
C LEU A 69 -0.47 -1.57 -4.81
N GLY A 70 -1.44 -1.03 -5.54
CA GLY A 70 -2.56 -0.29 -4.94
C GLY A 70 -3.38 -1.16 -3.99
N VAL A 71 -3.70 -2.38 -4.41
CA VAL A 71 -4.41 -3.37 -3.58
C VAL A 71 -3.57 -3.77 -2.36
N GLN A 72 -2.27 -4.05 -2.54
CA GLN A 72 -1.39 -4.39 -1.43
C GLN A 72 -1.27 -3.24 -0.41
N LYS A 73 -1.10 -2.00 -0.90
CA LYS A 73 -1.09 -0.81 -0.04
C LYS A 73 -2.38 -0.71 0.77
N GLN A 74 -3.54 -0.88 0.13
CA GLN A 74 -4.83 -0.81 0.82
C GLN A 74 -4.96 -1.92 1.88
N ASN A 75 -4.52 -3.14 1.57
CA ASN A 75 -4.53 -4.25 2.52
C ASN A 75 -3.65 -3.94 3.75
N VAL A 76 -2.43 -3.45 3.54
CA VAL A 76 -1.54 -3.06 4.64
C VAL A 76 -2.15 -1.95 5.50
N LEU A 77 -2.76 -0.93 4.88
CA LEU A 77 -3.45 0.13 5.62
C LEU A 77 -4.64 -0.40 6.43
N SER A 78 -5.43 -1.31 5.86
CA SER A 78 -6.54 -1.94 6.58
C SER A 78 -6.09 -2.83 7.73
N GLN A 79 -4.96 -3.52 7.59
CA GLN A 79 -4.35 -4.27 8.70
C GLN A 79 -3.88 -3.36 9.82
N LEU A 80 -3.28 -2.22 9.47
CA LEU A 80 -2.86 -1.21 10.45
C LEU A 80 -4.07 -0.66 11.22
N GLU A 81 -5.13 -0.27 10.53
CA GLU A 81 -6.37 0.23 11.15
C GLU A 81 -7.00 -0.81 12.10
N ALA A 82 -6.96 -2.09 11.74
CA ALA A 82 -7.44 -3.17 12.59
C ALA A 82 -6.61 -3.28 13.89
N ILE A 83 -5.28 -3.15 13.79
CA ILE A 83 -4.37 -3.17 14.94
C ILE A 83 -4.65 -1.96 15.85
N GLU A 84 -4.82 -0.77 15.29
CA GLU A 84 -5.13 0.46 16.04
C GLU A 84 -6.43 0.30 16.85
N LYS A 85 -7.50 -0.22 16.23
CA LYS A 85 -8.76 -0.50 16.93
C LYS A 85 -8.62 -1.50 18.07
N ILE A 86 -7.79 -2.54 17.89
CA ILE A 86 -7.52 -3.52 18.96
C ILE A 86 -6.79 -2.85 20.13
N LEU A 87 -5.82 -1.98 19.85
CA LEU A 87 -5.07 -1.26 20.88
C LEU A 87 -5.96 -0.30 21.66
N GLU A 88 -6.80 0.48 20.98
CA GLU A 88 -7.78 1.36 21.63
C GLU A 88 -8.75 0.57 22.52
N CYS A 89 -9.26 -0.57 22.03
CA CYS A 89 -10.13 -1.44 22.82
C CYS A 89 -9.44 -2.00 24.07
N ARG A 90 -8.13 -2.27 24.02
CA ARG A 90 -7.35 -2.74 25.18
C ARG A 90 -7.15 -1.62 26.19
N ALA A 91 -6.75 -0.43 25.74
CA ALA A 91 -6.58 0.74 26.60
C ALA A 91 -7.88 1.10 27.34
N LEU A 92 -9.02 1.10 26.65
CA LEU A 92 -10.33 1.36 27.26
C LEU A 92 -10.74 0.29 28.30
N LYS A 93 -10.32 -0.96 28.10
CA LYS A 93 -10.59 -2.04 29.08
C LYS A 93 -9.73 -1.87 30.34
N GLU A 94 -8.46 -1.55 30.18
CA GLU A 94 -7.54 -1.31 31.29
C GLU A 94 -7.96 -0.10 32.14
N GLU A 95 -8.41 0.99 31.51
CA GLU A 95 -8.93 2.17 32.21
C GLU A 95 -10.21 1.86 33.01
N LYS A 96 -11.16 1.13 32.42
CA LYS A 96 -12.40 0.72 33.11
C LYS A 96 -12.13 -0.20 34.30
N ILE A 97 -11.20 -1.14 34.15
CA ILE A 97 -10.79 -2.04 35.24
C ILE A 97 -10.12 -1.23 36.35
N THR A 98 -9.23 -0.30 36.02
CA THR A 98 -8.54 0.54 37.00
C THR A 98 -9.52 1.44 37.76
N SER A 99 -10.49 2.04 37.09
CA SER A 99 -11.53 2.87 37.71
C SER A 99 -12.44 2.06 38.64
N SER A 100 -12.83 0.85 38.23
CA SER A 100 -13.59 -0.07 39.09
C SER A 100 -12.80 -0.46 40.36
N ILE A 101 -11.53 -0.83 40.22
CA ILE A 101 -10.68 -1.21 41.37
C ILE A 101 -10.47 -0.01 42.31
N ALA A 102 -10.21 1.18 41.76
CA ALA A 102 -10.02 2.40 42.54
C ALA A 102 -11.28 2.81 43.33
N LEU A 103 -12.48 2.55 42.78
CA LEU A 103 -13.75 2.78 43.48
C LEU A 103 -14.01 1.75 44.58
N THR A 104 -13.69 0.47 44.35
CA THR A 104 -13.85 -0.59 45.35
C THR A 104 -12.92 -0.41 46.55
N VAL A 105 -11.71 0.14 46.36
CA VAL A 105 -10.75 0.41 47.44
C VAL A 105 -11.16 1.59 48.35
N ARG A 106 -12.14 2.43 47.95
CA ARG A 106 -12.54 3.63 48.70
C ARG A 106 -13.75 3.49 49.63
N LEU A 107 -14.40 2.32 49.70
CA LEU A 107 -15.49 2.10 50.65
C LEU A 107 -14.97 1.35 51.89
N PRO A 108 -14.68 2.02 53.02
CA PRO A 108 -14.55 1.32 54.29
C PRO A 108 -15.93 0.84 54.71
N GLY A 109 -16.13 -0.48 54.69
CA GLY A 109 -17.24 -1.11 55.37
C GLY A 109 -17.04 -0.94 56.87
N ASP A 110 -17.86 -0.10 57.50
CA ASP A 110 -18.09 -0.18 58.94
C ASP A 110 -19.50 -0.72 59.15
N SER A 111 -19.56 -2.05 59.35
CA SER A 111 -20.73 -2.73 59.89
C SER A 111 -20.46 -2.95 61.37
N GLY A 112 -20.91 -2.00 62.20
CA GLY A 112 -21.02 -2.19 63.65
C GLY A 112 -22.27 -3.01 63.96
N PRO A 113 -22.18 -4.13 64.70
CA PRO A 113 -23.33 -4.96 65.01
C PRO A 113 -24.16 -4.30 66.12
N GLY A 114 -25.49 -4.31 65.94
CA GLY A 114 -26.41 -4.01 67.02
C GLY A 114 -26.29 -5.01 68.16
N LYS A 115 -26.42 -4.54 69.40
CA LYS A 115 -27.05 -5.31 70.47
C LYS A 115 -27.74 -4.41 71.48
N LEU A 116 -29.01 -4.78 71.70
CA LEU A 116 -29.95 -4.31 72.72
C LEU A 116 -29.41 -4.59 74.13
N GLY A 117 -29.75 -3.72 75.08
CA GLY A 117 -29.53 -3.89 76.51
C GLY A 117 -29.76 -2.59 77.25
#